data_AF-A0A916HY08-F1
#
_entry.id   AF-A0A916HY08-F1
#
_cell.length_a   1.000
_cell.length_b   1.000
_cell.length_c   1.000
_cell.angle_alpha   90.00
_cell.angle_beta   90.00
_cell.angle_gamma   90.00
#
_symmetry.space_group_name_H-M   'P 1'
#
loop_
_entity.id
_entity.type
_entity.pdbx_description
1 polymer ?
#
loop_
_entity_poly.entity_id
_entity_poly.type
_entity_poly.pdbx_seq_one_letter_code
_entity_poly.pdbx_strand_id
1 'polypeptide(L)'
;MRTRSRHRRGFSLLETVLAAAIGSIIVVIAASMFLGVERTDRSLGVRTEQSGDLARARLVMQRAFVSLLVSNARPAARRPGTVVARDANAPPPPAEPERKLTPRFSLDADPRLDRLRMTRKDDDRVYGVQRLEIVLTDSPVPDNSRDVWEWVQNSSRRGVKPRNRVDEPGPDRPGGPAATPEAETDGSDAEEAQAPVRAVRGAFEFWPQTGRGEQERLEDIERLSGAPMEVPLLYELWWIPLPVKSEYVDDPPPPVGPLGEPYLVASNIRYARWTMYDDREKKVRLEGAVRQNVPAYAELDIETGVGLSAQFMFEVDFAQGPESLRVAPPPASNLGGPEAGGSALGGAGAGAGGLGLGAGGAGGSATGGGKSGSGKGGGRGGAVVRPPPRSPSKGGAK
;
A
#
# COMPACT_ATOMS: atom_id res chain seq x y z
N MET A 1 51.66 -12.50 -79.95
CA MET A 1 50.93 -12.27 -78.69
C MET A 1 51.90 -11.78 -77.62
N ARG A 2 51.86 -10.50 -77.24
CA ARG A 2 52.71 -9.96 -76.16
C ARG A 2 51.99 -10.16 -74.82
N THR A 3 52.40 -11.17 -74.07
CA THR A 3 52.00 -11.36 -72.67
C THR A 3 52.55 -10.21 -71.84
N ARG A 4 51.73 -9.18 -71.58
CA ARG A 4 52.07 -8.13 -70.61
C ARG A 4 52.22 -8.79 -69.24
N SER A 5 53.44 -8.90 -68.76
CA SER A 5 53.71 -9.30 -67.37
C SER A 5 53.05 -8.27 -66.46
N ARG A 6 51.91 -8.62 -65.88
CA ARG A 6 51.29 -7.81 -64.83
C ARG A 6 52.25 -7.79 -63.65
N HIS A 7 52.95 -6.68 -63.46
CA HIS A 7 53.69 -6.43 -62.23
C HIS A 7 52.71 -6.56 -61.08
N ARG A 8 52.86 -7.63 -60.28
CA ARG A 8 52.15 -7.78 -59.01
C ARG A 8 52.74 -6.72 -58.09
N ARG A 9 52.01 -5.63 -57.90
CA ARG A 9 52.34 -4.61 -56.90
C ARG A 9 52.17 -5.29 -55.54
N GLY A 10 53.29 -5.61 -54.89
CA GLY A 10 53.28 -6.04 -53.50
C GLY A 10 52.90 -4.86 -52.62
N PHE A 11 52.09 -5.11 -51.58
CA PHE A 11 51.81 -4.13 -50.54
C PHE A 11 53.12 -3.71 -49.87
N SER A 12 53.29 -2.41 -49.66
CA SER A 12 54.44 -1.94 -48.89
C SER A 12 54.24 -2.22 -47.39
N LEU A 13 55.33 -2.46 -46.65
CA LEU A 13 55.28 -2.61 -45.19
C LEU A 13 54.53 -1.45 -44.50
N LEU A 14 54.71 -0.24 -45.03
CA LEU A 14 54.04 0.96 -44.53
C LEU A 14 52.52 0.90 -44.71
N GLU A 15 52.05 0.35 -45.83
CA GLU A 15 50.62 0.15 -46.12
C GLU A 15 50.00 -0.88 -45.18
N THR A 16 50.71 -1.98 -44.88
CA THR A 16 50.26 -2.97 -43.90
C THR A 16 50.22 -2.41 -42.48
N VAL A 17 51.20 -1.59 -42.08
CA VAL A 17 51.23 -0.95 -40.75
C VAL A 17 50.10 0.07 -40.63
N LEU A 18 49.86 0.86 -41.68
CA LEU A 18 48.76 1.84 -41.71
C LEU A 18 47.39 1.13 -41.65
N ALA A 19 47.20 0.07 -42.44
CA ALA A 19 45.97 -0.72 -42.43
C ALA A 19 45.73 -1.36 -41.05
N ALA A 20 46.77 -1.91 -40.43
CA ALA A 20 46.69 -2.47 -39.07
C ALA A 20 46.33 -1.40 -38.03
N ALA A 21 46.94 -0.21 -38.12
CA ALA A 21 46.65 0.91 -37.22
C ALA A 21 45.19 1.37 -37.36
N ILE A 22 44.71 1.59 -38.59
CA ILE A 22 43.31 1.97 -38.86
C ILE A 22 42.36 0.89 -38.36
N GLY A 23 42.65 -0.38 -38.65
CA GLY A 23 41.87 -1.52 -38.16
C GLY A 23 41.76 -1.55 -36.65
N SER A 24 42.88 -1.33 -35.94
CA SER A 24 42.91 -1.31 -34.48
C SER A 24 42.08 -0.16 -33.88
N ILE A 25 42.12 1.03 -34.48
CA ILE A 25 41.31 2.19 -34.05
C ILE A 25 39.82 1.89 -34.20
N ILE A 26 39.42 1.30 -35.32
CA ILE A 26 38.01 0.94 -35.56
C ILE A 26 37.54 -0.08 -34.52
N VAL A 27 38.35 -1.10 -34.20
CA VAL A 27 38.03 -2.10 -33.17
C VAL A 27 37.87 -1.46 -31.79
N VAL A 28 38.75 -0.54 -31.39
CA VAL A 28 38.65 0.15 -30.10
C VAL A 28 37.40 1.02 -30.02
N ILE A 29 37.06 1.74 -31.10
CA ILE A 29 35.84 2.56 -31.17
C ILE A 29 34.60 1.67 -31.07
N ALA A 30 34.54 0.56 -31.81
CA ALA A 30 33.43 -0.38 -31.76
C ALA A 30 33.28 -0.99 -30.35
N ALA A 31 34.37 -1.44 -29.73
CA ALA A 31 34.35 -1.98 -28.37
C ALA A 31 33.86 -0.95 -27.34
N SER A 32 34.32 0.31 -27.46
CA SER A 32 33.88 1.40 -26.58
C SER A 32 32.38 1.69 -26.75
N MET A 33 31.85 1.60 -27.97
CA MET A 33 30.42 1.77 -28.24
C MET A 33 29.60 0.63 -27.62
N PHE A 34 30.02 -0.63 -27.76
CA PHE A 34 29.33 -1.76 -27.14
C PHE A 34 29.30 -1.66 -25.61
N LEU A 35 30.43 -1.33 -24.99
CA LEU A 35 30.49 -1.09 -23.54
C LEU A 35 29.60 0.08 -23.10
N GLY A 36 29.50 1.12 -23.92
CA GLY A 36 28.59 2.25 -23.70
C GLY A 36 27.11 1.85 -23.75
N VAL A 37 26.73 1.01 -24.71
CA VAL A 37 25.36 0.49 -24.85
C VAL A 37 24.99 -0.38 -23.66
N GLU A 38 25.84 -1.35 -23.28
CA GLU A 38 25.58 -2.22 -22.12
C GLU A 38 25.40 -1.44 -20.81
N ARG A 39 26.23 -0.41 -20.60
CA ARG A 39 26.11 0.47 -19.42
C ARG A 39 24.79 1.23 -19.44
N THR A 40 24.36 1.69 -20.60
CA THR A 40 23.10 2.42 -20.78
C THR A 40 21.90 1.51 -20.55
N ASP A 41 21.90 0.30 -21.12
CA ASP A 41 20.83 -0.68 -20.95
C ASP A 41 20.68 -1.11 -19.50
N ARG A 42 21.79 -1.37 -18.79
CA ARG A 42 21.75 -1.67 -17.35
C ARG A 42 21.17 -0.51 -16.55
N SER A 43 21.57 0.73 -16.85
CA SER A 43 21.06 1.92 -16.17
C SER A 43 19.56 2.14 -16.43
N LEU A 44 19.10 1.90 -17.66
CA LEU A 44 17.68 1.96 -18.02
C LEU A 44 16.88 0.87 -17.32
N GLY A 45 17.41 -0.36 -17.25
CA GLY A 45 16.78 -1.47 -16.54
C GLY A 45 16.50 -1.13 -15.06
N VAL A 46 17.51 -0.63 -14.34
CA VAL A 46 17.35 -0.22 -12.93
C VAL A 46 16.32 0.90 -12.78
N ARG A 47 16.34 1.89 -13.67
CA ARG A 47 15.34 2.99 -13.64
C ARG A 47 13.92 2.49 -13.91
N THR A 48 13.75 1.57 -14.85
CA THR A 48 12.44 0.99 -15.17
C THR A 48 11.89 0.19 -13.99
N GLU A 49 12.72 -0.62 -13.33
CA GLU A 49 12.36 -1.37 -12.13
C GLU A 49 11.92 -0.43 -11.00
N GLN A 50 12.73 0.59 -10.69
CA GLN A 50 12.41 1.57 -9.65
C GLN A 50 11.17 2.42 -9.97
N SER A 51 10.94 2.74 -11.24
CA SER A 51 9.68 3.36 -11.67
C SER A 51 8.48 2.44 -11.45
N GLY A 52 8.64 1.12 -11.66
CA GLY A 52 7.62 0.12 -11.38
C GLY A 52 7.31 0.03 -9.88
N ASP A 53 8.34 0.08 -9.03
CA ASP A 53 8.20 0.08 -7.57
C ASP A 53 7.48 1.33 -7.06
N LEU A 54 7.80 2.52 -7.58
CA LEU A 54 7.07 3.75 -7.22
C LEU A 54 5.59 3.69 -7.64
N ALA A 55 5.29 3.11 -8.81
CA ALA A 55 3.91 2.92 -9.24
C ALA A 55 3.16 1.92 -8.34
N ARG A 56 3.81 0.81 -7.95
CA ARG A 56 3.28 -0.16 -7.01
C ARG A 56 3.02 0.47 -5.64
N ALA A 57 3.97 1.24 -5.12
CA ALA A 57 3.82 1.99 -3.89
C ALA A 57 2.62 2.92 -3.94
N ARG A 58 2.49 3.73 -4.99
CA ARG A 58 1.32 4.60 -5.17
C ARG A 58 -0.01 3.82 -5.12
N LEU A 59 -0.12 2.70 -5.82
CA LEU A 59 -1.35 1.90 -5.87
C LEU A 59 -1.70 1.27 -4.52
N VAL A 60 -0.71 0.66 -3.85
CA VAL A 60 -0.89 0.06 -2.52
C VAL A 60 -1.33 1.12 -1.50
N MET A 61 -0.70 2.29 -1.52
CA MET A 61 -1.02 3.38 -0.59
C MET A 61 -2.38 3.99 -0.88
N GLN A 62 -2.72 4.19 -2.16
CA GLN A 62 -4.05 4.66 -2.55
C GLN A 62 -5.14 3.70 -2.05
N ARG A 63 -4.93 2.38 -2.16
CA ARG A 63 -5.86 1.39 -1.61
C ARG A 63 -5.97 1.47 -0.10
N ALA A 64 -4.83 1.59 0.59
CA ALA A 64 -4.80 1.71 2.04
C ALA A 64 -5.60 2.93 2.53
N PHE A 65 -5.38 4.11 1.95
CA PHE A 65 -6.05 5.33 2.41
C PHE A 65 -7.52 5.44 2.03
N VAL A 66 -8.00 4.71 1.01
CA VAL A 66 -9.43 4.64 0.67
C VAL A 66 -10.20 3.60 1.51
N SER A 67 -9.49 2.66 2.14
CA SER A 67 -10.10 1.55 2.88
C SER A 67 -9.92 1.67 4.40
N LEU A 68 -9.67 2.86 4.93
CA LEU A 68 -9.42 3.04 6.36
C LEU A 68 -10.65 2.62 7.18
N LEU A 69 -10.46 1.89 8.28
CA LEU A 69 -11.54 1.51 9.18
C LEU A 69 -11.42 2.24 10.51
N VAL A 70 -12.43 3.03 10.86
CA VAL A 70 -12.52 3.75 12.14
C VAL A 70 -13.50 3.11 13.11
N SER A 71 -13.31 3.36 14.40
CA SER A 71 -14.19 2.86 15.46
C SER A 71 -15.54 3.58 15.44
N ASN A 72 -16.57 2.80 15.77
CA ASN A 72 -17.93 3.29 16.03
C ASN A 72 -18.09 3.83 17.44
N ALA A 73 -17.08 3.65 18.30
CA ALA A 73 -17.10 4.16 19.65
C ALA A 73 -17.29 5.68 19.60
N ARG A 74 -18.40 6.13 20.18
CA ARG A 74 -18.62 7.56 20.38
C ARG A 74 -17.57 8.01 21.38
N PRO A 75 -16.74 9.02 21.06
CA PRO A 75 -15.91 9.65 22.08
C PRO A 75 -16.84 10.00 23.24
N ALA A 76 -16.41 9.77 24.49
CA ALA A 76 -17.18 10.17 25.65
C ALA A 76 -17.40 11.69 25.56
N ALA A 77 -18.52 12.09 24.96
CA ALA A 77 -18.81 13.48 24.75
C ALA A 77 -19.03 14.04 26.15
N ARG A 78 -18.04 14.80 26.66
CA ARG A 78 -18.25 15.71 27.79
C ARG A 78 -19.41 16.59 27.37
N ARG A 79 -20.64 16.26 27.77
CA ARG A 79 -21.84 17.04 27.45
C ARG A 79 -21.61 18.44 28.00
N PRO A 80 -21.32 19.44 27.17
CA PRO A 80 -21.12 20.79 27.65
C PRO A 80 -22.52 21.31 28.01
N GLY A 81 -22.81 21.45 29.29
CA GLY A 81 -23.98 22.20 29.74
C GLY A 81 -25.32 21.47 29.77
N THR A 82 -25.38 20.13 29.69
CA THR A 82 -26.61 19.45 30.14
C THR A 82 -26.66 19.46 31.66
N VAL A 83 -27.12 20.58 32.21
CA VAL A 83 -27.64 20.66 33.58
C VAL A 83 -28.94 19.84 33.57
N VAL A 84 -28.81 18.52 33.53
CA VAL A 84 -29.93 17.68 33.93
C VAL A 84 -30.19 18.10 35.37
N ALA A 85 -31.42 18.53 35.66
CA ALA A 85 -31.89 18.79 37.02
C ALA A 85 -31.80 17.48 37.78
N ARG A 86 -30.58 17.18 38.21
CA ARG A 86 -30.20 16.00 38.92
C ARG A 86 -30.58 16.27 40.35
N ASP A 87 -31.33 15.35 40.94
CA ASP A 87 -31.69 15.38 42.33
C ASP A 87 -30.42 15.66 43.16
N ALA A 88 -30.38 16.80 43.86
CA ALA A 88 -29.17 17.31 44.49
C ALA A 88 -28.60 16.36 45.56
N ASN A 89 -29.42 15.39 45.99
CA ASN A 89 -29.07 14.38 46.98
C ASN A 89 -28.71 13.02 46.38
N ALA A 90 -28.86 12.81 45.07
CA ALA A 90 -28.43 11.55 44.46
C ALA A 90 -26.90 11.57 44.32
N PRO A 91 -26.17 10.57 44.88
CA PRO A 91 -24.74 10.47 44.67
C PRO A 91 -24.43 10.48 43.15
N PRO A 92 -23.33 11.13 42.73
CA PRO A 92 -22.88 11.05 41.35
C PRO A 92 -22.73 9.56 40.98
N PRO A 93 -23.08 9.16 39.75
CA PRO A 93 -22.84 7.78 39.35
C PRO A 93 -21.32 7.59 39.47
N PRO A 94 -20.83 6.40 39.83
CA PRO A 94 -19.41 6.15 39.70
C PRO A 94 -19.00 6.54 38.27
N ALA A 95 -18.00 7.43 38.15
CA ALA A 95 -17.49 7.80 36.85
C ALA A 95 -17.06 6.52 36.15
N GLU A 96 -17.71 6.17 35.04
CA GLU A 96 -17.25 5.05 34.24
C GLU A 96 -15.79 5.34 33.86
N PRO A 97 -14.86 4.42 34.12
CA PRO A 97 -13.46 4.65 33.77
C PRO A 97 -13.40 4.93 32.27
N GLU A 98 -12.78 6.05 31.92
CA GLU A 98 -12.60 6.45 30.53
C GLU A 98 -11.77 5.38 29.82
N ARG A 99 -12.44 4.52 29.05
CA ARG A 99 -11.77 3.44 28.35
C ARG A 99 -10.97 4.02 27.19
N LYS A 100 -9.66 3.83 27.23
CA LYS A 100 -8.78 4.26 26.15
C LYS A 100 -9.03 3.39 24.91
N LEU A 101 -9.45 4.02 23.82
CA LEU A 101 -9.62 3.35 22.53
C LEU A 101 -8.24 3.03 21.93
N THR A 102 -8.13 1.85 21.34
CA THR A 102 -6.93 1.46 20.60
C THR A 102 -6.84 2.27 19.30
N PRO A 103 -5.71 2.94 19.00
CA PRO A 103 -5.51 3.61 17.73
C PRO A 103 -5.68 2.65 16.55
N ARG A 104 -6.44 3.10 15.55
CA ARG A 104 -6.66 2.38 14.28
C ARG A 104 -5.80 2.92 13.15
N PHE A 105 -5.26 4.10 13.36
CA PHE A 105 -4.28 4.74 12.53
C PHE A 105 -3.24 5.36 13.49
N SER A 106 -1.96 5.13 13.24
CA SER A 106 -0.86 5.79 13.94
C SER A 106 0.30 6.01 13.00
N LEU A 107 0.76 7.24 12.90
CA LEU A 107 2.00 7.61 12.25
C LEU A 107 2.98 8.06 13.32
N ASP A 108 4.11 7.34 13.44
CA ASP A 108 5.15 7.66 14.42
C ASP A 108 6.55 7.46 13.85
N ALA A 109 7.57 7.92 14.59
CA ALA A 109 8.94 7.52 14.32
C ALA A 109 9.11 6.04 14.69
N ASP A 110 9.83 5.26 13.87
CA ASP A 110 10.07 3.86 14.17
C ASP A 110 11.11 3.73 15.30
N PRO A 111 10.72 3.25 16.50
CA PRO A 111 11.64 3.13 17.62
C PRO A 111 12.77 2.12 17.37
N ARG A 112 12.58 1.15 16.46
CA ARG A 112 13.61 0.16 16.11
C ARG A 112 14.76 0.79 15.32
N LEU A 113 14.47 1.88 14.62
CA LEU A 113 15.37 2.54 13.69
C LEU A 113 15.69 3.98 14.13
N ASP A 114 15.59 4.27 15.43
CA ASP A 114 15.85 5.61 15.99
C ASP A 114 17.29 6.10 15.82
N ARG A 115 18.22 5.22 15.45
CA ARG A 115 19.59 5.61 15.06
C ARG A 115 19.76 5.84 13.56
N LEU A 116 18.84 5.30 12.76
CA LEU A 116 18.91 5.42 11.31
C LEU A 116 18.22 6.70 10.86
N ARG A 117 18.72 7.22 9.76
CA ARG A 117 18.26 8.46 9.17
C ARG A 117 18.11 8.29 7.67
N MET A 118 17.14 8.99 7.13
CA MET A 118 16.92 9.13 5.70
C MET A 118 17.31 10.53 5.27
N THR A 119 18.10 10.63 4.20
CA THR A 119 18.54 11.90 3.62
C THR A 119 18.08 12.00 2.17
N ARG A 120 17.38 13.08 1.86
CA ARG A 120 16.98 13.41 0.49
C ARG A 120 18.20 13.96 -0.24
N LYS A 121 18.36 13.66 -1.53
CA LYS A 121 19.57 14.09 -2.28
C LYS A 121 19.74 15.61 -2.37
N ASP A 122 18.62 16.33 -2.44
CA ASP A 122 18.59 17.79 -2.65
C ASP A 122 18.41 18.60 -1.34
N ASP A 123 18.35 17.94 -0.18
CA ASP A 123 18.08 18.56 1.11
C ASP A 123 19.00 17.99 2.19
N ASP A 124 19.77 18.85 2.86
CA ASP A 124 20.68 18.46 3.96
C ASP A 124 19.92 18.07 5.24
N ARG A 125 18.60 18.20 5.24
CA ARG A 125 17.78 17.77 6.38
C ARG A 125 17.78 16.26 6.51
N VAL A 126 17.95 15.86 7.76
CA VAL A 126 18.01 14.48 8.17
C VAL A 126 16.66 14.12 8.81
N TYR A 127 16.02 13.07 8.30
CA TYR A 127 14.71 12.63 8.77
C TYR A 127 14.82 11.28 9.47
N GLY A 128 14.08 11.11 10.58
CA GLY A 128 13.93 9.80 11.23
C GLY A 128 13.03 8.89 10.40
N VAL A 129 13.30 7.59 10.44
CA VAL A 129 12.45 6.59 9.78
C VAL A 129 11.07 6.57 10.45
N GLN A 130 10.00 6.59 9.66
CA GLN A 130 8.62 6.59 10.16
C GLN A 130 7.98 5.21 9.97
N ARG A 131 7.04 4.89 10.86
CA ARG A 131 6.20 3.69 10.80
C ARG A 131 4.74 4.11 10.79
N LEU A 132 3.98 3.58 9.84
CA LEU A 132 2.56 3.87 9.68
C LEU A 132 1.76 2.59 9.97
N GLU A 133 1.11 2.50 11.14
CA GLU A 133 0.15 1.43 11.43
C GLU A 133 -1.26 1.87 11.04
N ILE A 134 -2.01 0.98 10.38
CA ILE A 134 -3.38 1.26 9.93
C ILE A 134 -4.26 0.01 10.01
N VAL A 135 -5.55 0.24 10.23
CA VAL A 135 -6.61 -0.76 10.18
C VAL A 135 -7.48 -0.46 8.97
N LEU A 136 -7.68 -1.48 8.14
CA LEU A 136 -8.32 -1.37 6.83
C LEU A 136 -9.52 -2.31 6.73
N THR A 137 -10.46 -2.01 5.84
CA THR A 137 -11.57 -2.93 5.49
C THR A 137 -11.11 -4.10 4.65
N ASP A 138 -10.05 -3.91 3.87
CA ASP A 138 -9.50 -4.89 2.93
C ASP A 138 -7.96 -4.76 2.91
N SER A 139 -7.26 -5.84 2.52
CA SER A 139 -5.81 -5.79 2.33
C SER A 139 -5.44 -4.80 1.21
N PRO A 140 -4.43 -3.93 1.40
CA PRO A 140 -4.02 -2.98 0.36
C PRO A 140 -3.17 -3.65 -0.73
N VAL A 141 -2.61 -4.83 -0.41
CA VAL A 141 -1.79 -5.64 -1.31
C VAL A 141 -2.70 -6.47 -2.21
N PRO A 142 -2.45 -6.49 -3.53
CA PRO A 142 -3.18 -7.38 -4.43
C PRO A 142 -2.95 -8.84 -4.00
N ASP A 143 -4.03 -9.54 -3.70
CA ASP A 143 -4.00 -10.97 -3.48
C ASP A 143 -3.91 -11.65 -4.86
N ASN A 144 -2.89 -12.48 -5.09
CA ASN A 144 -2.75 -13.22 -6.35
C ASN A 144 -3.97 -14.12 -6.63
N SER A 145 -4.79 -14.43 -5.63
CA SER A 145 -6.01 -15.22 -5.75
C SER A 145 -7.26 -14.40 -6.16
N ARG A 146 -7.24 -13.07 -6.06
CA ARG A 146 -8.37 -12.20 -6.46
C ARG A 146 -7.98 -11.31 -7.63
N ASP A 147 -8.70 -11.43 -8.73
CA ASP A 147 -8.43 -10.66 -9.94
C ASP A 147 -8.55 -9.14 -9.65
N VAL A 148 -7.48 -8.41 -9.92
CA VAL A 148 -7.35 -6.96 -9.66
C VAL A 148 -8.47 -6.17 -10.34
N TRP A 149 -8.95 -6.65 -11.48
CA TRP A 149 -10.03 -6.03 -12.23
C TRP A 149 -11.41 -6.22 -11.59
N GLU A 150 -11.65 -7.36 -10.96
CA GLU A 150 -12.90 -7.62 -10.24
C GLU A 150 -13.04 -6.69 -9.03
N TRP A 151 -11.91 -6.39 -8.37
CA TRP A 151 -11.90 -5.42 -7.28
C TRP A 151 -12.18 -3.98 -7.74
N VAL A 152 -11.52 -3.48 -8.80
CA VAL A 152 -11.75 -2.11 -9.30
C VAL A 152 -13.21 -1.90 -9.72
N GLN A 153 -13.82 -2.92 -10.31
CA GLN A 153 -15.24 -2.90 -10.66
C GLN A 153 -16.12 -2.90 -9.40
N ASN A 154 -15.76 -3.68 -8.38
CA ASN A 154 -16.53 -3.77 -7.13
C ASN A 154 -16.37 -2.53 -6.23
N SER A 155 -15.21 -1.89 -6.19
CA SER A 155 -15.00 -0.65 -5.43
C SER A 155 -15.79 0.52 -6.03
N SER A 156 -15.88 0.57 -7.36
CA SER A 156 -16.70 1.56 -8.08
C SER A 156 -18.21 1.33 -7.85
N ARG A 157 -18.63 0.07 -7.68
CA ARG A 157 -20.03 -0.30 -7.37
C ARG A 157 -20.40 -0.13 -5.91
N ARG A 158 -19.44 -0.31 -4.99
CA ARG A 158 -19.59 -0.04 -3.55
C ARG A 158 -19.50 1.45 -3.22
N GLY A 159 -19.34 2.31 -4.22
CA GLY A 159 -19.58 3.74 -4.10
C GLY A 159 -20.88 3.96 -3.35
N VAL A 160 -20.73 4.28 -2.07
CA VAL A 160 -21.78 4.57 -1.12
C VAL A 160 -22.75 5.49 -1.84
N LYS A 161 -23.96 4.99 -2.17
CA LYS A 161 -25.04 5.88 -2.62
C LYS A 161 -25.03 7.04 -1.64
N PRO A 162 -24.82 8.30 -2.06
CA PRO A 162 -24.79 9.42 -1.15
C PRO A 162 -26.12 9.47 -0.42
N ARG A 163 -26.15 8.86 0.77
CA ARG A 163 -27.28 8.85 1.68
C ARG A 163 -27.24 10.24 2.29
N ASN A 164 -28.32 10.99 2.08
CA ASN A 164 -28.51 12.41 2.42
C ASN A 164 -28.26 13.38 1.26
N ARG A 165 -28.99 13.21 0.17
CA ARG A 165 -29.78 14.36 -0.28
C ARG A 165 -30.97 14.41 0.66
N VAL A 166 -30.87 15.24 1.70
CA VAL A 166 -32.04 15.67 2.45
C VAL A 166 -32.99 16.22 1.40
N ASP A 167 -34.16 15.59 1.25
CA ASP A 167 -35.24 16.16 0.46
C ASP A 167 -35.50 17.54 1.05
N GLU A 168 -34.97 18.57 0.38
CA GLU A 168 -35.42 19.93 0.62
C GLU A 168 -36.93 19.89 0.40
N PRO A 169 -37.74 20.29 1.39
CA PRO A 169 -39.17 20.42 1.19
C PRO A 169 -39.38 21.42 0.06
N GLY A 170 -39.69 20.90 -1.13
CA GLY A 170 -39.98 21.72 -2.29
C GLY A 170 -41.11 22.69 -1.95
N PRO A 171 -41.02 23.96 -2.38
CA PRO A 171 -42.04 24.94 -2.08
C PRO A 171 -43.37 24.52 -2.73
N ASP A 172 -44.38 24.39 -1.88
CA ASP A 172 -45.82 24.42 -2.15
C ASP A 172 -46.24 24.20 -3.61
N ARG A 173 -46.56 22.95 -3.95
CA ARG A 173 -47.41 22.66 -5.11
C ARG A 173 -48.88 22.70 -4.67
N PRO A 174 -49.67 23.71 -5.06
CA PRO A 174 -51.10 23.73 -4.79
C PRO A 174 -51.84 22.79 -5.76
N GLY A 175 -52.65 21.89 -5.19
CA GLY A 175 -53.88 21.37 -5.79
C GLY A 175 -53.74 20.43 -6.99
N GLY A 176 -53.56 19.14 -6.72
CA GLY A 176 -53.85 18.05 -7.67
C GLY A 176 -54.91 17.10 -7.08
N PRO A 177 -55.91 16.65 -7.86
CA PRO A 177 -57.05 15.87 -7.36
C PRO A 177 -56.66 14.46 -6.91
N ALA A 178 -57.41 13.98 -5.91
CA ALA A 178 -57.28 12.71 -5.22
C ALA A 178 -56.92 11.52 -6.13
N ALA A 179 -55.65 11.10 -6.05
CA ALA A 179 -55.19 9.85 -6.60
C ALA A 179 -55.35 8.74 -5.55
N THR A 180 -55.81 7.60 -6.06
CA THR A 180 -56.12 6.31 -5.44
C THR A 180 -55.04 5.84 -4.44
N PRO A 181 -55.41 5.19 -3.31
CA PRO A 181 -54.46 4.55 -2.41
C PRO A 181 -53.84 3.33 -3.12
N GLU A 182 -52.73 3.55 -3.82
CA GLU A 182 -51.85 2.48 -4.24
C GLU A 182 -51.24 1.86 -2.98
N ALA A 183 -51.45 0.56 -2.83
CA ALA A 183 -50.94 -0.22 -1.72
C ALA A 183 -49.44 0.03 -1.57
N GLU A 184 -49.08 0.72 -0.49
CA GLU A 184 -47.72 0.78 0.05
C GLU A 184 -47.26 -0.67 0.16
N THR A 185 -46.47 -1.08 -0.83
CA THR A 185 -45.70 -2.29 -0.74
C THR A 185 -44.70 -1.94 0.33
N ASP A 186 -44.97 -2.38 1.56
CA ASP A 186 -44.09 -2.35 2.72
C ASP A 186 -42.77 -2.92 2.23
N GLY A 187 -41.93 -2.01 1.74
CA GLY A 187 -40.60 -2.27 1.27
C GLY A 187 -39.87 -2.56 2.54
N SER A 188 -40.04 -3.79 3.02
CA SER A 188 -39.17 -4.41 3.99
C SER A 188 -37.80 -4.20 3.37
N ASP A 189 -37.13 -3.16 3.84
CA ASP A 189 -35.70 -3.00 3.87
C ASP A 189 -35.25 -4.28 4.56
N ALA A 190 -35.18 -5.36 3.77
CA ALA A 190 -34.51 -6.57 4.11
C ALA A 190 -33.13 -6.04 4.41
N GLU A 191 -32.85 -5.86 5.71
CA GLU A 191 -31.56 -5.49 6.25
C GLU A 191 -30.61 -6.38 5.51
N GLU A 192 -30.00 -5.82 4.46
CA GLU A 192 -29.11 -6.51 3.57
C GLU A 192 -27.91 -6.71 4.47
N ALA A 193 -27.94 -7.83 5.20
CA ALA A 193 -27.16 -8.08 6.38
C ALA A 193 -25.71 -7.94 5.92
N GLN A 194 -25.15 -6.75 6.15
CA GLN A 194 -23.89 -6.37 5.54
C GLN A 194 -22.91 -7.40 6.04
N ALA A 195 -22.42 -8.23 5.11
CA ALA A 195 -21.51 -9.30 5.44
C ALA A 195 -20.41 -8.68 6.32
N PRO A 196 -20.17 -9.24 7.51
CA PRO A 196 -19.36 -8.58 8.52
C PRO A 196 -18.01 -8.21 7.92
N VAL A 197 -17.71 -6.90 7.88
CA VAL A 197 -16.48 -6.38 7.27
C VAL A 197 -15.30 -6.94 8.05
N ARG A 198 -14.45 -7.71 7.39
CA ARG A 198 -13.25 -8.29 8.00
C ARG A 198 -12.16 -7.22 8.05
N ALA A 199 -11.94 -6.62 9.21
CA ALA A 199 -10.84 -5.68 9.36
C ALA A 199 -9.48 -6.36 9.16
N VAL A 200 -8.55 -5.65 8.53
CA VAL A 200 -7.16 -6.05 8.34
C VAL A 200 -6.29 -4.98 8.99
N ARG A 201 -5.54 -5.34 10.03
CA ARG A 201 -4.52 -4.47 10.61
C ARG A 201 -3.17 -4.76 9.97
N GLY A 202 -2.40 -3.72 9.69
CA GLY A 202 -1.01 -3.86 9.26
C GLY A 202 -0.21 -2.60 9.44
N ALA A 203 1.07 -2.67 9.11
CA ALA A 203 1.99 -1.54 9.14
C ALA A 203 2.76 -1.42 7.84
N PHE A 204 2.99 -0.17 7.44
CA PHE A 204 4.02 0.16 6.48
C PHE A 204 5.32 0.46 7.23
N GLU A 205 6.31 -0.40 7.04
CA GLU A 205 7.62 -0.34 7.69
C GLU A 205 8.71 -0.14 6.64
N PHE A 206 9.74 0.65 6.97
CA PHE A 206 10.94 0.76 6.15
C PHE A 206 12.04 -0.09 6.77
N TRP A 207 12.56 -1.05 6.02
CA TRP A 207 13.63 -1.92 6.48
C TRP A 207 14.92 -1.59 5.74
N PRO A 208 16.07 -1.47 6.42
CA PRO A 208 17.33 -1.28 5.72
C PRO A 208 17.61 -2.45 4.78
N GLN A 209 18.04 -2.17 3.56
CA GLN A 209 18.50 -3.20 2.64
C GLN A 209 19.79 -3.80 3.18
N THR A 210 19.69 -5.03 3.67
CA THR A 210 20.85 -5.82 4.07
C THR A 210 21.48 -6.41 2.83
N GLY A 211 22.07 -5.55 2.00
CA GLY A 211 22.88 -5.97 0.87
C GLY A 211 24.08 -6.76 1.38
N ARG A 212 24.02 -8.09 1.36
CA ARG A 212 25.06 -8.99 1.89
C ARG A 212 26.46 -8.72 1.32
N GLY A 213 26.56 -8.14 0.11
CA GLY A 213 27.84 -7.73 -0.49
C GLY A 213 28.10 -6.21 -0.47
N GLU A 214 27.10 -5.39 -0.14
CA GLU A 214 27.27 -3.95 -0.05
C GLU A 214 27.79 -3.56 1.34
N GLN A 215 27.36 -4.27 2.38
CA GLN A 215 27.84 -4.10 3.75
C GLN A 215 29.33 -4.45 3.91
N GLU A 216 29.82 -5.52 3.26
CA GLU A 216 31.26 -5.82 3.21
C GLU A 216 32.04 -4.73 2.46
N ARG A 217 31.53 -4.25 1.32
CA ARG A 217 32.15 -3.12 0.59
C ARG A 217 32.18 -1.84 1.41
N LEU A 218 31.14 -1.60 2.20
CA LEU A 218 31.02 -0.44 3.07
C LEU A 218 32.07 -0.47 4.17
N GLU A 219 32.19 -1.60 4.85
CA GLU A 219 33.21 -1.80 5.89
C GLU A 219 34.63 -1.67 5.31
N ASP A 220 34.88 -2.20 4.11
CA ASP A 220 36.17 -2.08 3.45
C ASP A 220 36.48 -0.64 3.03
N ILE A 221 35.51 0.10 2.52
CA ILE A 221 35.69 1.52 2.16
C ILE A 221 35.89 2.38 3.42
N GLU A 222 35.13 2.15 4.50
CA GLU A 222 35.27 2.87 5.76
C GLU A 222 36.66 2.61 6.40
N ARG A 223 37.14 1.36 6.34
CA ARG A 223 38.51 1.01 6.75
C ARG A 223 39.57 1.73 5.91
N LEU A 224 39.31 1.95 4.62
CA LEU A 224 40.26 2.60 3.71
C LEU A 224 40.22 4.13 3.78
N SER A 225 39.06 4.75 4.05
CA SER A 225 38.90 6.21 4.05
C SER A 225 39.23 6.87 5.39
N GLY A 226 39.12 6.16 6.52
CA GLY A 226 39.36 6.72 7.86
C GLY A 226 38.39 7.84 8.28
N ALA A 227 37.42 8.16 7.42
CA ALA A 227 36.31 9.05 7.66
C ALA A 227 35.03 8.22 7.50
N PRO A 228 34.05 8.33 8.42
CA PRO A 228 32.77 7.64 8.30
C PRO A 228 32.11 8.13 7.00
N MET A 229 32.20 7.30 5.95
CA MET A 229 31.56 7.61 4.69
C MET A 229 30.08 7.34 4.91
N GLU A 230 29.27 8.39 4.94
CA GLU A 230 27.81 8.26 4.95
C GLU A 230 27.37 7.67 3.60
N VAL A 231 27.54 6.37 3.42
CA VAL A 231 26.90 5.73 2.29
C VAL A 231 25.41 5.73 2.59
N PRO A 232 24.60 6.29 1.67
CA PRO A 232 23.18 6.39 1.89
C PRO A 232 22.63 4.97 2.05
N LEU A 233 22.17 4.66 3.26
CA LEU A 233 21.41 3.46 3.53
C LEU A 233 20.19 3.47 2.61
N LEU A 234 20.05 2.40 1.83
CA LEU A 234 18.84 2.14 1.06
C LEU A 234 17.88 1.34 1.92
N TYR A 235 16.59 1.52 1.68
CA TYR A 235 15.51 0.92 2.43
C TYR A 235 14.53 0.21 1.51
N GLU A 236 13.78 -0.70 2.09
CA GLU A 236 12.64 -1.38 1.49
C GLU A 236 11.39 -1.00 2.24
N LEU A 237 10.33 -0.68 1.51
CA LEU A 237 9.01 -0.43 2.06
C LEU A 237 8.22 -1.73 2.05
N TRP A 238 7.82 -2.18 3.23
CA TRP A 238 7.10 -3.43 3.46
C TRP A 238 5.70 -3.15 3.99
N TRP A 239 4.71 -3.90 3.52
CA TRP A 239 3.44 -4.08 4.21
C TRP A 239 3.54 -5.31 5.12
N ILE A 240 3.35 -5.10 6.43
CA ILE A 240 3.43 -6.16 7.44
C ILE A 240 2.06 -6.33 8.08
N PRO A 241 1.36 -7.46 7.83
CA PRO A 241 0.13 -7.77 8.52
C PRO A 241 0.37 -7.89 10.04
N LEU A 242 -0.48 -7.23 10.82
CA LEU A 242 -0.39 -7.21 12.28
C LEU A 242 -1.58 -7.95 12.90
N PRO A 243 -1.42 -8.53 14.09
CA PRO A 243 -2.56 -9.11 14.81
C PRO A 243 -3.58 -8.04 15.15
N VAL A 244 -4.85 -8.43 15.07
CA VAL A 244 -5.97 -7.58 15.49
C VAL A 244 -5.80 -7.22 16.96
N LYS A 245 -5.96 -5.94 17.28
CA LYS A 245 -5.96 -5.48 18.67
C LYS A 245 -7.40 -5.46 19.19
N SER A 246 -7.56 -5.61 20.49
CA SER A 246 -8.85 -5.35 21.13
C SER A 246 -9.25 -3.88 20.95
N GLU A 247 -10.56 -3.61 20.92
CA GLU A 247 -11.06 -2.24 20.74
C GLU A 247 -10.64 -1.31 21.89
N TYR A 248 -10.55 -1.88 23.09
CA TYR A 248 -10.06 -1.21 24.29
C TYR A 248 -8.69 -1.77 24.70
N VAL A 249 -7.83 -0.89 25.21
CA VAL A 249 -6.48 -1.25 25.63
C VAL A 249 -6.47 -2.30 26.75
N ASP A 250 -7.49 -2.31 27.61
CA ASP A 250 -7.56 -3.19 28.79
C ASP A 250 -8.24 -4.54 28.50
N ASP A 251 -8.84 -4.71 27.32
CA ASP A 251 -9.49 -5.96 26.93
C ASP A 251 -8.43 -7.02 26.60
N PRO A 252 -8.68 -8.32 26.90
CA PRO A 252 -7.76 -9.38 26.51
C PRO A 252 -7.62 -9.43 24.98
N PRO A 253 -6.41 -9.70 24.45
CA PRO A 253 -6.18 -9.74 23.02
C PRO A 253 -7.06 -10.83 22.37
N PRO A 254 -7.67 -10.55 21.21
CA PRO A 254 -8.45 -11.55 20.50
C PRO A 254 -7.55 -12.70 20.03
N PRO A 255 -8.11 -13.91 19.80
CA PRO A 255 -7.36 -15.02 19.24
C PRO A 255 -6.74 -14.61 17.90
N VAL A 256 -5.43 -14.86 17.75
CA VAL A 256 -4.67 -14.49 16.57
C VAL A 256 -4.94 -15.52 15.47
N GLY A 257 -5.69 -15.12 14.44
CA GLY A 257 -5.79 -15.89 13.20
C GLY A 257 -4.47 -15.87 12.41
N PRO A 258 -4.35 -16.68 11.33
CA PRO A 258 -3.16 -16.63 10.48
C PRO A 258 -3.00 -15.21 9.92
N LEU A 259 -1.86 -14.60 10.21
CA LEU A 259 -1.46 -13.34 9.63
C LEU A 259 -1.07 -13.58 8.16
N GLY A 260 -1.38 -12.64 7.28
CA GLY A 260 -0.86 -12.68 5.92
C GLY A 260 0.67 -12.60 5.91
N GLU A 261 1.29 -12.98 4.80
CA GLU A 261 2.72 -12.83 4.64
C GLU A 261 3.10 -11.35 4.43
N PRO A 262 4.26 -10.89 4.94
CA PRO A 262 4.80 -9.59 4.60
C PRO A 262 4.97 -9.42 3.08
N TYR A 263 4.66 -8.23 2.58
CA TYR A 263 4.72 -7.93 1.14
C TYR A 263 5.64 -6.75 0.85
N LEU A 264 6.62 -6.97 -0.03
CA LEU A 264 7.53 -5.92 -0.47
C LEU A 264 6.80 -4.99 -1.45
N VAL A 265 6.64 -3.73 -1.02
CA VAL A 265 5.93 -2.69 -1.79
C VAL A 265 6.87 -2.00 -2.77
N ALA A 266 8.05 -1.60 -2.30
CA ALA A 266 9.06 -0.93 -3.11
C ALA A 266 10.45 -1.13 -2.50
N SER A 267 11.47 -1.17 -3.35
CA SER A 267 12.87 -1.38 -2.97
C SER A 267 13.74 -0.17 -3.30
N ASN A 268 15.01 -0.21 -2.84
CA ASN A 268 16.02 0.80 -3.16
C ASN A 268 15.56 2.23 -2.83
N ILE A 269 14.88 2.41 -1.70
CA ILE A 269 14.37 3.71 -1.25
C ILE A 269 15.49 4.42 -0.50
N ARG A 270 15.87 5.60 -0.96
CA ARG A 270 16.87 6.44 -0.29
C ARG A 270 16.22 7.30 0.80
N TYR A 271 15.05 7.83 0.51
CA TYR A 271 14.31 8.71 1.40
C TYR A 271 12.82 8.47 1.24
N ALA A 272 12.11 8.47 2.35
CA ALA A 272 10.65 8.47 2.36
C ALA A 272 10.15 9.21 3.59
N ARG A 273 9.06 9.95 3.43
CA ARG A 273 8.42 10.67 4.52
C ARG A 273 6.91 10.72 4.35
N TRP A 274 6.24 10.38 5.42
CA TRP A 274 4.81 10.52 5.59
C TRP A 274 4.48 11.86 6.25
N THR A 275 3.52 12.56 5.67
CA THR A 275 2.92 13.76 6.27
C THR A 275 1.40 13.66 6.20
N MET A 276 0.72 13.89 7.31
CA MET A 276 -0.72 13.84 7.41
C MET A 276 -1.27 15.26 7.51
N TYR A 277 -2.42 15.50 6.88
CA TYR A 277 -3.09 16.80 6.89
C TYR A 277 -4.40 16.69 7.67
N ASP A 278 -4.43 17.34 8.83
CA ASP A 278 -5.57 17.36 9.73
C ASP A 278 -5.89 18.83 10.05
N ASP A 279 -7.11 19.28 9.74
CA ASP A 279 -7.55 20.68 9.88
C ASP A 279 -6.57 21.73 9.31
N ARG A 280 -5.98 21.44 8.13
CA ARG A 280 -4.96 22.27 7.43
C ARG A 280 -3.58 22.30 8.08
N GLU A 281 -3.37 21.55 9.16
CA GLU A 281 -2.07 21.40 9.79
C GLU A 281 -1.33 20.18 9.25
N LYS A 282 -0.03 20.34 8.98
CA LYS A 282 0.85 19.24 8.60
C LYS A 282 1.37 18.54 9.86
N LYS A 283 1.06 17.26 10.00
CA LYS A 283 1.46 16.44 11.14
C LYS A 283 2.37 15.31 10.67
N VAL A 284 3.52 15.18 11.33
CA VAL A 284 4.47 14.05 11.14
C VAL A 284 4.28 12.94 12.17
N ARG A 285 3.42 13.20 13.17
CA ARG A 285 2.93 12.25 14.15
C ARG A 285 1.44 12.47 14.32
N LEU A 286 0.67 11.41 14.24
CA LEU A 286 -0.79 11.48 14.37
C LEU A 286 -1.32 10.11 14.76
N GLU A 287 -2.20 10.09 15.76
CA GLU A 287 -2.93 8.89 16.17
C GLU A 287 -4.44 9.16 16.05
N GLY A 288 -5.17 8.19 15.51
CA GLY A 288 -6.61 8.29 15.31
C GLY A 288 -7.29 6.95 15.51
N ALA A 289 -8.41 6.95 16.24
CA ALA A 289 -9.29 5.79 16.40
C ALA A 289 -10.72 6.07 15.90
N VAL A 290 -11.15 7.33 15.96
CA VAL A 290 -12.50 7.79 15.64
C VAL A 290 -12.49 8.73 14.44
N ARG A 291 -13.65 8.91 13.82
CA ARG A 291 -13.85 9.75 12.63
C ARG A 291 -13.24 11.14 12.75
N GLN A 292 -13.35 11.79 13.91
CA GLN A 292 -12.87 13.16 14.11
C GLN A 292 -11.34 13.30 14.06
N ASN A 293 -10.60 12.20 14.23
CA ASN A 293 -9.14 12.20 14.25
C ASN A 293 -8.53 11.65 12.96
N VAL A 294 -9.35 11.43 11.93
CA VAL A 294 -8.88 10.94 10.63
C VAL A 294 -8.35 12.13 9.84
N PRO A 295 -7.11 12.08 9.34
CA PRO A 295 -6.60 13.15 8.48
C PRO A 295 -7.41 13.20 7.18
N ALA A 296 -7.62 14.39 6.61
CA ALA A 296 -8.30 14.53 5.33
C ALA A 296 -7.43 14.03 4.16
N TYR A 297 -6.12 14.26 4.26
CA TYR A 297 -5.14 13.83 3.26
C TYR A 297 -3.89 13.23 3.89
N ALA A 298 -3.29 12.29 3.20
CA ALA A 298 -1.96 11.76 3.50
C ALA A 298 -1.01 12.01 2.32
N GLU A 299 0.23 12.38 2.62
CA GLU A 299 1.26 12.64 1.63
C GLU A 299 2.44 11.70 1.85
N LEU A 300 2.92 11.09 0.76
CA LEU A 300 4.16 10.34 0.69
C LEU A 300 5.14 11.08 -0.22
N ASP A 301 6.21 11.63 0.35
CA ASP A 301 7.37 12.12 -0.37
C ASP A 301 8.43 11.00 -0.37
N ILE A 302 8.78 10.47 -1.55
CA ILE A 302 9.64 9.28 -1.69
C ILE A 302 10.70 9.51 -2.77
N GLU A 303 11.93 9.09 -2.49
CA GLU A 303 13.08 9.14 -3.39
C GLU A 303 13.81 7.78 -3.41
N THR A 304 14.15 7.31 -4.61
CA THR A 304 14.87 6.06 -4.87
C THR A 304 16.38 6.27 -4.92
N GLY A 305 17.16 5.18 -4.85
CA GLY A 305 18.61 5.19 -4.91
C GLY A 305 19.18 5.77 -6.21
N VAL A 306 18.47 5.66 -7.35
CA VAL A 306 18.92 6.30 -8.61
C VAL A 306 18.49 7.77 -8.75
N GLY A 307 17.82 8.32 -7.74
CA GLY A 307 17.36 9.71 -7.69
C GLY A 307 16.03 9.96 -8.41
N LEU A 308 15.22 8.93 -8.69
CA LEU A 308 13.82 9.15 -9.04
C LEU A 308 13.09 9.56 -7.76
N SER A 309 12.40 10.69 -7.80
CA SER A 309 11.56 11.18 -6.71
C SER A 309 10.11 11.30 -7.15
N ALA A 310 9.20 11.08 -6.21
CA ALA A 310 7.78 11.26 -6.40
C ALA A 310 7.15 11.79 -5.11
N GLN A 311 6.13 12.62 -5.27
CA GLN A 311 5.31 13.11 -4.18
C GLN A 311 3.87 12.71 -4.48
N PHE A 312 3.31 11.84 -3.66
CA PHE A 312 1.95 11.36 -3.79
C PHE A 312 1.09 11.98 -2.70
N MET A 313 -0.11 12.43 -3.07
CA MET A 313 -1.13 12.90 -2.14
C MET A 313 -2.36 12.02 -2.29
N PHE A 314 -2.84 11.49 -1.17
CA PHE A 314 -3.96 10.57 -1.09
C PHE A 314 -5.08 11.22 -0.28
N GLU A 315 -6.29 11.20 -0.83
CA GLU A 315 -7.50 11.47 -0.05
C GLU A 315 -7.76 10.27 0.86
N VAL A 316 -8.13 10.56 2.10
CA VAL A 316 -8.42 9.52 3.08
C VAL A 316 -9.93 9.36 3.16
N ASP A 317 -10.39 8.17 2.80
CA ASP A 317 -11.77 7.74 3.00
C ASP A 317 -11.81 6.71 4.12
N PHE A 318 -12.95 6.60 4.80
CA PHE A 318 -13.09 5.70 5.93
C PHE A 318 -14.46 5.03 6.00
N ALA A 319 -14.44 3.78 6.46
CA ALA A 319 -15.61 3.04 6.89
C ALA A 319 -15.66 2.95 8.42
N GLN A 320 -16.86 2.78 8.95
CA GLN A 320 -17.15 2.65 10.37
C GLN A 320 -17.45 1.18 10.70
N GLY A 321 -16.75 0.58 11.66
CA GLY A 321 -16.99 -0.82 12.03
C GLY A 321 -16.14 -1.33 13.20
N PRO A 322 -16.42 -2.52 13.75
CA PRO A 322 -15.56 -3.18 14.73
C PRO A 322 -14.26 -3.71 14.08
N GLU A 323 -13.15 -3.70 14.81
CA GLU A 323 -11.89 -4.29 14.31
C GLU A 323 -11.93 -5.83 14.40
N SER A 324 -12.35 -6.36 15.55
CA SER A 324 -12.59 -7.79 15.71
C SER A 324 -14.06 -8.09 15.44
N LEU A 325 -14.33 -8.98 14.49
CA LEU A 325 -15.61 -9.70 14.51
C LEU A 325 -15.60 -10.53 15.78
N ARG A 326 -16.39 -10.12 16.77
CA ARG A 326 -16.78 -11.04 17.83
C ARG A 326 -17.58 -12.11 17.11
N VAL A 327 -16.92 -13.22 16.78
CA VAL A 327 -17.62 -14.45 16.42
C VAL A 327 -18.47 -14.70 17.65
N ALA A 328 -19.77 -14.42 17.53
CA ALA A 328 -20.69 -14.78 18.59
C ALA A 328 -20.41 -16.26 18.86
N PRO A 329 -20.13 -16.65 20.13
CA PRO A 329 -19.95 -18.05 20.43
C PRO A 329 -21.11 -18.79 19.77
N PRO A 330 -20.85 -19.87 19.02
CA PRO A 330 -21.90 -20.57 18.29
C PRO A 330 -23.06 -20.75 19.27
N PRO A 331 -24.29 -20.37 18.89
CA PRO A 331 -25.42 -20.34 19.81
C PRO A 331 -25.39 -21.66 20.53
N ALA A 332 -25.25 -21.64 21.86
CA ALA A 332 -24.99 -22.82 22.66
C ALA A 332 -25.97 -23.86 22.17
N SER A 333 -25.46 -24.85 21.43
CA SER A 333 -26.32 -25.86 20.84
C SER A 333 -27.02 -26.44 22.06
N ASN A 334 -28.34 -26.32 22.14
CA ASN A 334 -29.14 -26.84 23.23
C ASN A 334 -28.95 -28.37 23.27
N LEU A 335 -27.79 -28.80 23.77
CA LEU A 335 -27.40 -30.15 24.11
C LEU A 335 -27.89 -30.35 25.54
N GLY A 336 -29.22 -30.35 25.65
CA GLY A 336 -29.98 -30.53 26.89
C GLY A 336 -31.45 -30.57 26.49
N GLY A 337 -32.13 -31.71 26.48
CA GLY A 337 -31.72 -33.01 26.97
C GLY A 337 -32.63 -34.14 26.45
N PRO A 338 -32.38 -35.37 26.90
CA PRO A 338 -33.17 -36.54 26.53
C PRO A 338 -34.55 -36.46 27.19
N GLU A 339 -35.60 -36.26 26.40
CA GLU A 339 -36.90 -36.78 26.81
C GLU A 339 -36.87 -38.30 26.65
N ALA A 340 -36.73 -38.96 27.79
CA ALA A 340 -37.11 -40.34 27.97
C ALA A 340 -38.63 -40.47 27.71
N GLY A 341 -39.00 -41.22 26.69
CA GLY A 341 -40.40 -41.51 26.35
C GLY A 341 -40.52 -42.43 25.16
N GLY A 342 -40.48 -43.74 25.39
CA GLY A 342 -40.30 -44.78 24.38
C GLY A 342 -41.35 -44.86 23.26
N SER A 343 -40.99 -45.58 22.19
CA SER A 343 -41.74 -46.75 21.75
C SER A 343 -40.97 -47.51 20.68
N ALA A 344 -41.15 -48.83 20.70
CA ALA A 344 -40.44 -49.86 19.97
C ALA A 344 -40.86 -50.00 18.49
N LEU A 345 -40.13 -50.92 17.81
CA LEU A 345 -40.32 -51.48 16.46
C LEU A 345 -39.73 -50.58 15.36
N GLY A 346 -38.79 -51.03 14.54
CA GLY A 346 -38.36 -52.36 14.13
C GLY A 346 -37.98 -52.23 12.65
N GLY A 347 -36.82 -52.71 12.23
CA GLY A 347 -36.43 -52.58 10.83
C GLY A 347 -34.97 -52.86 10.58
N ALA A 348 -34.62 -54.14 10.55
CA ALA A 348 -33.38 -54.62 9.98
C ALA A 348 -33.32 -54.28 8.49
N GLY A 349 -32.20 -53.71 8.05
CA GLY A 349 -31.94 -53.40 6.65
C GLY A 349 -30.44 -53.30 6.41
N ALA A 350 -29.81 -54.46 6.21
CA ALA A 350 -28.44 -54.57 5.75
C ALA A 350 -28.32 -54.01 4.33
N GLY A 351 -27.30 -53.17 4.09
CA GLY A 351 -27.00 -52.63 2.77
C GLY A 351 -25.53 -52.25 2.68
N ALA A 352 -24.73 -53.20 2.20
CA ALA A 352 -23.34 -53.04 1.83
C ALA A 352 -23.18 -52.32 0.48
N GLY A 353 -22.07 -51.60 0.31
CA GLY A 353 -21.58 -51.08 -0.98
C GLY A 353 -21.65 -49.54 -1.03
N GLY A 354 -20.61 -48.81 -1.41
CA GLY A 354 -19.36 -49.22 -2.01
C GLY A 354 -18.34 -48.07 -2.02
N LEU A 355 -17.10 -48.48 -2.27
CA LEU A 355 -15.93 -47.66 -2.50
C LEU A 355 -16.11 -46.80 -3.76
N GLY A 356 -15.95 -45.48 -3.61
CA GLY A 356 -15.85 -44.53 -4.72
C GLY A 356 -14.50 -43.84 -4.68
N LEU A 357 -13.49 -44.46 -5.30
CA LEU A 357 -12.22 -43.83 -5.65
C LEU A 357 -12.48 -42.82 -6.78
N GLY A 358 -12.33 -41.53 -6.49
CA GLY A 358 -12.32 -40.46 -7.49
C GLY A 358 -10.90 -39.98 -7.73
N ALA A 359 -10.19 -40.60 -8.68
CA ALA A 359 -8.97 -40.08 -9.28
C ALA A 359 -9.32 -39.27 -10.53
N GLY A 360 -8.75 -38.07 -10.65
CA GLY A 360 -8.84 -37.23 -11.87
C GLY A 360 -8.58 -35.77 -11.50
N GLY A 361 -7.63 -35.04 -12.08
CA GLY A 361 -6.71 -35.36 -13.15
C GLY A 361 -5.56 -34.35 -13.17
N ALA A 362 -4.43 -34.82 -13.69
CA ALA A 362 -3.32 -34.00 -14.13
C ALA A 362 -3.65 -33.37 -15.50
N GLY A 363 -3.16 -32.14 -15.74
CA GLY A 363 -3.20 -31.46 -17.03
C GLY A 363 -3.65 -30.01 -16.87
N GLY A 364 -2.90 -28.98 -17.26
CA GLY A 364 -1.69 -28.98 -18.05
C GLY A 364 -0.93 -27.65 -17.94
N SER A 365 0.37 -27.79 -18.19
CA SER A 365 1.30 -26.73 -18.50
C SER A 365 0.87 -25.99 -19.76
N ALA A 366 0.61 -24.69 -19.65
CA ALA A 366 0.47 -23.79 -20.79
C ALA A 366 1.57 -22.73 -20.72
N THR A 367 2.71 -23.08 -21.31
CA THR A 367 3.72 -22.15 -21.80
C THR A 367 3.11 -21.25 -22.87
N GLY A 368 2.73 -20.03 -22.50
CA GLY A 368 2.26 -18.98 -23.41
C GLY A 368 3.39 -18.01 -23.73
N GLY A 369 4.13 -18.28 -24.80
CA GLY A 369 5.02 -17.33 -25.44
C GLY A 369 4.25 -16.39 -26.38
N GLY A 370 4.71 -15.14 -26.47
CA GLY A 370 4.20 -14.10 -27.37
C GLY A 370 4.03 -12.79 -26.61
N LYS A 371 4.44 -11.62 -27.07
CA LYS A 371 4.73 -11.20 -28.43
C LYS A 371 5.48 -9.86 -28.30
N SER A 372 6.69 -9.77 -28.83
CA SER A 372 7.48 -8.54 -28.88
C SER A 372 6.82 -7.53 -29.83
N GLY A 373 6.17 -6.52 -29.26
CA GLY A 373 5.62 -5.38 -29.98
C GLY A 373 6.67 -4.30 -30.20
N SER A 374 7.30 -4.29 -31.38
CA SER A 374 8.15 -3.22 -31.86
C SER A 374 7.29 -1.98 -32.19
N GLY A 375 7.12 -1.08 -31.22
CA GLY A 375 6.48 0.22 -31.39
C GLY A 375 7.49 1.29 -31.84
N LYS A 376 7.47 1.58 -33.14
CA LYS A 376 8.21 2.67 -33.79
C LYS A 376 7.32 3.92 -33.82
N GLY A 377 7.70 4.97 -33.11
CA GLY A 377 7.11 6.31 -33.17
C GLY A 377 7.85 7.20 -32.17
N GLY A 378 8.52 8.28 -32.54
CA GLY A 378 8.07 9.36 -33.41
C GLY A 378 8.19 10.63 -32.56
N GLY A 379 9.33 11.30 -32.66
CA GLY A 379 9.70 12.40 -31.78
C GLY A 379 8.82 13.64 -31.93
N ARG A 380 8.79 14.45 -30.86
CA ARG A 380 8.57 15.91 -30.90
C ARG A 380 9.18 16.53 -29.65
N GLY A 381 9.89 17.64 -29.86
CA GLY A 381 10.82 18.26 -28.91
C GLY A 381 10.19 18.83 -27.65
N GLY A 382 10.91 18.65 -26.53
CA GLY A 382 10.66 19.34 -25.28
C GLY A 382 11.56 20.58 -25.18
N ALA A 383 10.94 21.74 -25.04
CA ALA A 383 11.60 23.00 -24.74
C ALA A 383 12.30 22.92 -23.38
N VAL A 384 13.55 23.40 -23.33
CA VAL A 384 14.34 23.55 -22.12
C VAL A 384 13.72 24.66 -21.27
N VAL A 385 12.99 24.30 -20.23
CA VAL A 385 12.51 25.23 -19.20
C VAL A 385 13.70 25.55 -18.29
N ARG A 386 14.24 26.77 -18.41
CA ARG A 386 15.21 27.32 -17.45
C ARG A 386 14.53 27.56 -16.10
N PRO A 387 15.13 27.15 -14.98
CA PRO A 387 14.62 27.51 -13.65
C PRO A 387 14.80 29.01 -13.37
N PRO A 388 13.90 29.63 -12.60
CA PRO A 388 14.01 31.05 -12.23
C PRO A 388 15.20 31.29 -11.28
N PRO A 389 15.80 32.49 -11.31
CA PRO A 389 16.92 32.83 -10.44
C PRO A 389 16.49 32.87 -8.97
N ARG A 390 17.29 32.22 -8.11
CA ARG A 390 17.12 32.26 -6.64
C ARG A 390 17.29 33.70 -6.13
N SER A 391 16.31 34.18 -5.39
CA SER A 391 16.36 35.47 -4.71
C SER A 391 17.39 35.43 -3.57
N PRO A 392 18.21 36.49 -3.37
CA PRO A 392 19.17 36.54 -2.27
C PRO A 392 18.45 36.62 -0.92
N SER A 393 18.70 35.65 -0.04
CA SER A 393 18.23 35.68 1.35
C SER A 393 18.94 36.80 2.09
N LYS A 394 18.17 37.78 2.58
CA LYS A 394 18.67 38.77 3.56
C LYS A 394 19.00 38.03 4.86
N GLY A 395 20.30 37.90 5.15
CA GLY A 395 20.79 37.50 6.45
C GLY A 395 20.43 38.56 7.49
N GLY A 396 19.53 38.21 8.41
CA GLY A 396 19.34 38.94 9.65
C GLY A 396 20.38 38.47 10.65
N ALA A 397 21.33 39.34 10.97
CA ALA A 397 22.23 39.17 12.11
C ALA A 397 21.44 39.35 13.42
N LYS A 398 21.71 38.49 14.39
CA LYS A 398 21.52 38.75 15.81
C LYS A 398 22.86 38.59 16.49
#